data_AF-A0A2N4UVR4-F1
#
_entry.id   AF-A0A2N4UVR4-F1
#
_cell.length_a   1.000
_cell.length_b   1.000
_cell.length_c   1.000
_cell.angle_alpha   90.00
_cell.angle_beta   90.00
_cell.angle_gamma   90.00
#
_symmetry.space_group_name_H-M   'P 1'
#
loop_
_entity.id
_entity.type
_entity.pdbx_description
1 polymer ?
#
loop_
_entity_poly.entity_id
_entity_poly.type
_entity_poly.pdbx_seq_one_letter_code
_entity_poly.pdbx_strand_id
1 'polypeptide(L)'
;MNNLNFWLESFDKLRVERNPFKAHIIAESLNEHEQNQYAVLQAAFVLANGAINQDQERLYGFWLAAINNNLSLSNVITQAQAVDLDALRDGINLLEEKGLIEHFLIDVLVFTRLSGALSDNLKTILGEWCQLLSLSEAQLNDVIALTDHILGVEEPHVVSMTETVRTLLLNDVWAEFFTTKLTKSQLESKITQGIWLIESDIEIELAVEFENSIINFSNNAKLDIKNASINLNNTGLVKPIFNIEASNVNFDNVMVLGDFNADDKVTAFTLCHCNEFNVANSSFELKNARCFKFKDEESKGLFEATTFKNCGNEYLNGGVASYNRGVKFNSCEFTECIANIGGAIYAFSMLENTLIKCKIDDCYSFNENKKECGLYSETFYSGAVKSSDIATKIVIYNICGDNLLNNTKFSGDIEFESNEVSFGFRHIYSALFDTETIKKSGIDSVCNFMKKVSNIRRWSND
;
A
#
# COMPACT_ATOMS: atom_id res chain seq x y z
N MET A 1 28.72 39.59 -21.49
CA MET A 1 27.67 39.41 -20.47
C MET A 1 27.31 37.94 -20.45
N ASN A 2 27.46 37.30 -19.30
CA ASN A 2 27.31 35.85 -19.19
C ASN A 2 25.82 35.52 -19.18
N ASN A 3 25.24 35.30 -20.37
CA ASN A 3 23.80 35.05 -20.57
C ASN A 3 23.29 33.88 -19.72
N LEU A 4 24.16 32.97 -19.28
CA LEU A 4 23.81 31.81 -18.46
C LEU A 4 23.07 32.19 -17.18
N ASN A 5 23.59 33.11 -16.36
CA ASN A 5 22.95 33.47 -15.09
C ASN A 5 21.58 34.10 -15.31
N PHE A 6 21.44 34.95 -16.34
CA PHE A 6 20.15 35.51 -16.73
C PHE A 6 19.15 34.42 -17.14
N TRP A 7 19.58 33.42 -17.91
CA TRP A 7 18.73 32.29 -18.29
C TRP A 7 18.31 31.46 -17.07
N LEU A 8 19.25 31.14 -16.17
CA LEU A 8 18.96 30.36 -14.97
C LEU A 8 17.96 31.09 -14.05
N GLU A 9 18.18 32.37 -13.75
CA GLU A 9 17.25 33.17 -12.94
C GLU A 9 15.87 33.35 -13.61
N SER A 10 15.84 33.46 -14.95
CA SER A 10 14.58 33.56 -15.69
C SER A 10 13.81 32.24 -15.67
N PHE A 11 14.51 31.10 -15.79
CA PHE A 11 13.90 29.79 -15.66
C PHE A 11 13.40 29.52 -14.25
N ASP A 12 14.09 30.00 -13.22
CA ASP A 12 13.62 29.91 -11.83
C ASP A 12 12.28 30.60 -11.64
N LYS A 13 12.16 31.85 -12.10
CA LYS A 13 10.91 32.61 -12.01
C LYS A 13 9.78 31.90 -12.77
N LEU A 14 10.06 31.47 -14.01
CA LEU A 14 9.10 30.74 -14.81
C LEU A 14 8.71 29.39 -14.18
N ARG A 15 9.63 28.73 -13.47
CA ARG A 15 9.34 27.49 -12.75
C ARG A 15 8.37 27.75 -11.60
N VAL A 16 8.60 28.77 -10.76
CA VAL A 16 7.66 29.16 -9.70
C VAL A 16 6.27 29.46 -10.27
N GLU A 17 6.20 30.12 -11.43
CA GLU A 17 4.93 30.46 -12.09
C GLU A 17 4.20 29.27 -12.71
N ARG A 18 4.93 28.29 -13.26
CA ARG A 18 4.35 27.20 -14.07
C ARG A 18 4.29 25.87 -13.35
N ASN A 19 5.34 25.51 -12.64
CA ASN A 19 5.54 24.23 -11.95
C ASN A 19 6.17 24.51 -10.56
N PRO A 20 5.40 25.06 -9.61
CA PRO A 20 5.91 25.34 -8.28
C PRO A 20 6.36 24.03 -7.60
N PHE A 21 7.41 24.14 -6.78
CA PHE A 21 7.83 23.01 -5.95
C PHE A 21 6.66 22.55 -5.07
N LYS A 22 6.50 21.24 -4.95
CA LYS A 22 5.56 20.65 -4.00
C LYS A 22 5.94 21.06 -2.58
N ALA A 23 4.94 21.22 -1.71
CA ALA A 23 5.18 21.45 -0.31
C ALA A 23 6.00 20.30 0.31
N HIS A 24 6.90 20.64 1.22
CA HIS A 24 7.71 19.67 1.95
C HIS A 24 6.82 18.92 2.95
N ILE A 25 7.15 17.67 3.28
CA ILE A 25 6.39 16.85 4.24
C ILE A 25 6.23 17.54 5.61
N ILE A 26 7.24 18.32 6.00
CA ILE A 26 7.27 19.03 7.28
C ILE A 26 6.37 20.28 7.31
N ALA A 27 5.92 20.77 6.15
CA ALA A 27 5.10 21.97 6.06
C ALA A 27 3.76 21.81 6.80
N GLU A 28 3.17 20.61 6.75
CA GLU A 28 1.89 20.30 7.39
C GLU A 28 2.04 19.44 8.66
N SER A 29 3.16 18.72 8.81
CA SER A 29 3.37 17.81 9.95
C SER A 29 4.07 18.46 11.15
N LEU A 30 4.74 19.59 10.96
CA LEU A 30 5.44 20.34 12.00
C LEU A 30 4.85 21.74 12.19
N ASN A 31 4.93 22.27 13.40
CA ASN A 31 4.61 23.68 13.66
C ASN A 31 5.75 24.62 13.25
N GLU A 32 5.51 25.94 13.20
CA GLU A 32 6.49 26.92 12.71
C GLU A 32 7.85 26.88 13.44
N HIS A 33 7.85 26.60 14.74
CA HIS A 33 9.09 26.49 15.52
C HIS A 33 9.88 25.23 15.14
N GLU A 34 9.21 24.08 15.08
CA GLU A 34 9.78 22.80 14.64
C GLU A 34 10.31 22.88 13.19
N GLN A 35 9.58 23.58 12.29
CA GLN A 35 10.02 23.82 10.91
C GLN A 35 11.31 24.65 10.84
N ASN A 36 11.41 25.72 11.63
CA ASN A 36 12.64 26.51 11.71
C ASN A 36 13.79 25.66 12.28
N GLN A 37 13.53 24.87 13.33
CA GLN A 37 14.53 24.01 13.94
C GLN A 37 15.08 22.97 12.94
N TYR A 38 14.21 22.33 12.17
CA TYR A 38 14.59 21.41 11.09
C TYR A 38 15.48 22.10 10.05
N ALA A 39 15.06 23.27 9.56
CA ALA A 39 15.80 24.02 8.54
C ALA A 39 17.18 24.49 9.04
N VAL A 40 17.27 24.92 10.30
CA VAL A 40 18.52 25.33 10.95
C VAL A 40 19.47 24.15 11.10
N LEU A 41 18.98 23.01 11.57
CA LEU A 41 19.79 21.81 11.70
C LEU A 41 20.31 21.33 10.34
N GLN A 42 19.47 21.32 9.31
CA GLN A 42 19.86 20.93 7.95
C GLN A 42 20.96 21.86 7.42
N ALA A 43 20.79 23.18 7.59
CA ALA A 43 21.79 24.16 7.17
C ALA A 43 23.12 24.04 7.94
N ALA A 44 23.09 23.62 9.21
CA ALA A 44 24.32 23.38 9.96
C ALA A 44 25.15 22.22 9.36
N PHE A 45 24.48 21.15 8.92
CA PHE A 45 25.14 20.05 8.20
C PHE A 45 25.69 20.50 6.84
N VAL A 46 24.94 21.32 6.10
CA VAL A 46 25.42 21.87 4.82
C VAL A 46 26.66 22.74 5.03
N LEU A 47 26.67 23.59 6.07
CA LEU A 47 27.83 24.43 6.43
C LEU A 47 29.04 23.62 6.87
N ALA A 48 28.84 22.45 7.49
CA ALA A 48 29.93 21.54 7.82
C ALA A 48 30.61 20.95 6.57
N ASN A 49 29.93 20.95 5.42
CA ASN A 49 30.53 20.60 4.13
C ASN A 49 31.41 21.72 3.55
N GLY A 50 31.15 22.97 3.93
CA GLY A 50 31.82 24.15 3.41
C GLY A 50 30.91 25.37 3.36
N ALA A 51 31.41 26.48 2.80
CA ALA A 51 30.59 27.66 2.56
C ALA A 51 29.49 27.35 1.54
N ILE A 52 28.30 27.93 1.75
CA ILE A 52 27.17 27.76 0.83
C ILE A 52 27.51 28.39 -0.52
N ASN A 53 27.35 27.62 -1.59
CA ASN A 53 27.61 28.09 -2.96
C ASN A 53 26.33 28.57 -3.66
N GLN A 54 26.46 29.13 -4.85
CA GLN A 54 25.34 29.70 -5.60
C GLN A 54 24.23 28.68 -5.93
N ASP A 55 24.60 27.43 -6.22
CA ASP A 55 23.61 26.38 -6.53
C ASP A 55 22.81 25.97 -5.29
N GLN A 56 23.48 25.89 -4.13
CA GLN A 56 22.83 25.65 -2.84
C GLN A 56 21.95 26.82 -2.40
N GLU A 57 22.41 28.07 -2.57
CA GLU A 57 21.60 29.27 -2.32
C GLU A 57 20.32 29.26 -3.17
N ARG A 58 20.45 28.90 -4.46
CA ARG A 58 19.32 28.77 -5.38
C ARG A 58 18.35 27.68 -4.93
N LEU A 59 18.84 26.51 -4.52
CA LEU A 59 17.98 25.42 -4.01
C LEU A 59 17.27 25.82 -2.71
N TYR A 60 17.95 26.50 -1.78
CA TYR A 60 17.34 27.03 -0.56
C TYR A 60 16.16 27.97 -0.85
N GLY A 61 16.25 28.77 -1.92
CA GLY A 61 15.16 29.67 -2.32
C GLY A 61 13.84 28.93 -2.60
N PHE A 62 13.91 27.72 -3.16
CA PHE A 62 12.73 26.88 -3.40
C PHE A 62 12.35 26.03 -2.18
N TRP A 63 13.35 25.41 -1.56
CA TRP A 63 13.14 24.44 -0.48
C TRP A 63 12.59 25.09 0.81
N LEU A 64 13.09 26.28 1.18
CA LEU A 64 12.54 27.02 2.34
C LEU A 64 11.10 27.44 2.11
N ALA A 65 10.75 27.88 0.89
CA ALA A 65 9.38 28.23 0.53
C ALA A 65 8.45 27.00 0.56
N ALA A 66 8.95 25.83 0.15
CA ALA A 66 8.24 24.55 0.24
C ALA A 66 7.97 24.10 1.69
N ILE A 67 8.81 24.52 2.65
CA ILE A 67 8.61 24.27 4.08
C ILE A 67 7.69 25.31 4.70
N ASN A 68 8.09 26.58 4.61
CA ASN A 68 7.39 27.72 5.20
C ASN A 68 7.90 29.03 4.55
N ASN A 69 6.98 29.76 3.91
CA ASN A 69 7.27 31.03 3.24
C ASN A 69 7.82 32.14 4.15
N ASN A 70 7.74 32.00 5.47
CA ASN A 70 8.28 32.95 6.44
C ASN A 70 9.77 32.71 6.77
N LEU A 71 10.35 31.57 6.36
CA LEU A 71 11.76 31.29 6.58
C LEU A 71 12.62 32.08 5.58
N SER A 72 13.73 32.65 6.09
CA SER A 72 14.72 33.33 5.26
C SER A 72 16.08 32.68 5.39
N LEU A 73 16.78 32.54 4.27
CA LEU A 73 18.09 31.90 4.22
C LEU A 73 19.09 32.59 5.16
N SER A 74 19.09 33.93 5.22
CA SER A 74 19.99 34.68 6.10
C SER A 74 19.78 34.35 7.58
N ASN A 75 18.53 34.23 8.02
CA ASN A 75 18.20 33.90 9.41
C ASN A 75 18.54 32.45 9.72
N VAL A 76 18.27 31.53 8.79
CA VAL A 76 18.57 30.11 8.94
C VAL A 76 20.08 29.89 9.04
N ILE A 77 20.88 30.48 8.15
CA ILE A 77 22.35 30.37 8.19
C ILE A 77 22.92 30.98 9.47
N THR A 78 22.42 32.14 9.90
CA THR A 78 22.91 32.79 11.13
C THR A 78 22.67 31.91 12.36
N GLN A 79 21.50 31.28 12.44
CA GLN A 79 21.19 30.32 13.51
C GLN A 79 22.02 29.03 13.38
N ALA A 80 22.22 28.53 12.16
CA ALA A 80 23.00 27.32 11.89
C ALA A 80 24.47 27.44 12.33
N GLN A 81 25.07 28.62 12.17
CA GLN A 81 26.42 28.92 12.66
C GLN A 81 26.54 28.95 14.19
N ALA A 82 25.41 29.10 14.89
CA ALA A 82 25.33 29.17 16.34
C ALA A 82 24.75 27.90 16.98
N VAL A 83 24.62 26.80 16.21
CA VAL A 83 24.14 25.51 16.75
C VAL A 83 25.12 25.01 17.81
N ASP A 84 24.61 24.82 19.01
CA ASP A 84 25.30 24.23 20.14
C ASP A 84 24.76 22.83 20.44
N LEU A 85 25.24 22.22 21.54
CA LEU A 85 24.85 20.87 21.94
C LEU A 85 23.36 20.72 22.23
N ASP A 86 22.73 21.75 22.83
CA ASP A 86 21.32 21.67 23.21
C ASP A 86 20.45 21.78 21.96
N ALA A 87 20.78 22.69 21.03
CA ALA A 87 20.11 22.77 19.73
C ALA A 87 20.25 21.47 18.91
N LEU A 88 21.42 20.83 18.94
CA LEU A 88 21.67 19.54 18.30
C LEU A 88 20.81 18.42 18.92
N ARG A 89 20.75 18.36 20.25
CA ARG A 89 19.93 17.38 20.98
C ARG A 89 18.46 17.56 20.66
N ASP A 90 17.95 18.77 20.75
CA ASP A 90 16.54 19.05 20.48
C ASP A 90 16.20 18.71 19.03
N GLY A 91 17.12 18.98 18.09
CA GLY A 91 16.94 18.65 16.67
C GLY A 91 16.89 17.15 16.42
N ILE A 92 17.78 16.37 17.06
CA ILE A 92 17.75 14.91 16.99
C ILE A 92 16.43 14.36 17.54
N ASN A 93 16.03 14.80 18.74
CA ASN A 93 14.79 14.35 19.37
C ASN A 93 13.58 14.64 18.47
N LEU A 94 13.53 15.82 17.85
CA LEU A 94 12.47 16.17 16.90
C LEU A 94 12.42 15.18 15.72
N LEU A 95 13.58 14.84 15.14
CA LEU A 95 13.63 13.91 14.01
C LEU A 95 13.21 12.49 14.40
N GLU A 96 13.64 12.01 15.57
CA GLU A 96 13.26 10.70 16.10
C GLU A 96 11.76 10.62 16.42
N GLU A 97 11.23 11.61 17.14
CA GLU A 97 9.82 11.65 17.56
C GLU A 97 8.86 11.72 16.37
N LYS A 98 9.30 12.34 15.26
CA LYS A 98 8.47 12.55 14.06
C LYS A 98 8.77 11.55 12.94
N GLY A 99 9.76 10.68 13.10
CA GLY A 99 10.16 9.71 12.06
C GLY A 99 10.73 10.37 10.79
N LEU A 100 11.51 11.44 10.95
CA LEU A 100 12.02 12.27 9.85
C LEU A 100 13.50 12.06 9.53
N ILE A 101 14.17 11.08 10.16
CA ILE A 101 15.62 10.90 10.05
C ILE A 101 16.07 10.69 8.60
N GLU A 102 15.43 9.78 7.86
CA GLU A 102 15.81 9.45 6.49
C GLU A 102 15.51 10.60 5.52
N HIS A 103 14.40 11.32 5.74
CA HIS A 103 14.06 12.53 4.98
C HIS A 103 15.13 13.62 5.18
N PHE A 104 15.50 13.85 6.44
CA PHE A 104 16.55 14.80 6.81
C PHE A 104 17.89 14.45 6.17
N LEU A 105 18.27 13.17 6.17
CA LEU A 105 19.50 12.73 5.53
C LEU A 105 19.48 12.95 4.01
N ILE A 106 18.36 12.68 3.33
CA ILE A 106 18.23 12.97 1.90
C ILE A 106 18.37 14.48 1.65
N ASP A 107 17.69 15.32 2.43
CA ASP A 107 17.81 16.78 2.29
C ASP A 107 19.26 17.25 2.47
N VAL A 108 19.96 16.74 3.49
CA VAL A 108 21.38 17.05 3.72
C VAL A 108 22.22 16.59 2.53
N LEU A 109 22.05 15.35 2.06
CA LEU A 109 22.87 14.78 1.00
C LEU A 109 22.63 15.44 -0.36
N VAL A 110 21.38 15.77 -0.69
CA VAL A 110 21.03 16.51 -1.91
C VAL A 110 21.77 17.85 -1.92
N PHE A 111 21.63 18.66 -0.87
CA PHE A 111 22.28 19.97 -0.79
C PHE A 111 23.80 19.88 -0.81
N THR A 112 24.37 18.96 -0.05
CA THR A 112 25.83 18.86 0.09
C THR A 112 26.49 18.37 -1.18
N ARG A 113 25.85 17.44 -1.90
CA ARG A 113 26.39 16.85 -3.14
C ARG A 113 26.19 17.68 -4.40
N LEU A 114 25.33 18.72 -4.38
CA LEU A 114 25.29 19.73 -5.46
C LEU A 114 26.67 20.36 -5.72
N SER A 115 27.48 20.47 -4.66
CA SER A 115 28.82 21.08 -4.71
C SER A 115 29.94 20.10 -5.10
N GLY A 116 29.61 18.82 -5.32
CA GLY A 116 30.55 17.75 -5.62
C GLY A 116 30.67 16.73 -4.48
N ALA A 117 31.88 16.21 -4.25
CA ALA A 117 32.11 15.21 -3.22
C ALA A 117 31.97 15.78 -1.80
N LEU A 118 31.51 14.95 -0.85
CA LEU A 118 31.44 15.30 0.56
C LEU A 118 32.84 15.59 1.11
N SER A 119 32.95 16.64 1.94
CA SER A 119 34.18 16.94 2.69
C SER A 119 34.45 15.87 3.75
N ASP A 120 35.71 15.70 4.15
CA ASP A 120 36.06 14.71 5.19
C ASP A 120 35.47 15.08 6.56
N ASN A 121 35.27 16.37 6.82
CA ASN A 121 34.56 16.86 8.01
C ASN A 121 33.12 16.37 8.01
N LEU A 122 32.37 16.57 6.91
CA LEU A 122 30.99 16.14 6.84
C LEU A 122 30.85 14.61 6.86
N LYS A 123 31.74 13.87 6.19
CA LYS A 123 31.77 12.39 6.29
C LYS A 123 31.91 11.91 7.73
N THR A 124 32.78 12.56 8.51
CA THR A 124 32.97 12.24 9.92
C THR A 124 31.70 12.53 10.73
N ILE A 125 31.09 13.70 10.53
CA ILE A 125 29.85 14.09 11.22
C ILE A 125 28.70 13.13 10.88
N LEU A 126 28.50 12.80 9.60
CA LEU A 126 27.49 11.84 9.17
C LEU A 126 27.77 10.44 9.73
N GLY A 127 29.04 10.03 9.81
CA GLY A 127 29.44 8.76 10.42
C GLY A 127 29.04 8.67 11.89
N GLU A 128 29.35 9.70 12.69
CA GLU A 128 28.96 9.79 14.10
C GLU A 128 27.43 9.86 14.25
N TRP A 129 26.76 10.59 13.37
CA TRP A 129 25.30 10.71 13.36
C TRP A 129 24.61 9.36 13.09
N CYS A 130 25.04 8.63 12.07
CA CYS A 130 24.52 7.30 11.75
C CYS A 130 24.75 6.31 12.90
N GLN A 131 25.89 6.40 13.59
CA GLN A 131 26.17 5.57 14.77
C GLN A 131 25.26 5.92 15.95
N LEU A 132 25.08 7.22 16.22
CA LEU A 132 24.21 7.70 17.29
C LEU A 132 22.76 7.22 17.11
N LEU A 133 22.25 7.31 15.88
CA LEU A 133 20.88 6.92 15.53
C LEU A 133 20.73 5.41 15.22
N SER A 134 21.82 4.65 15.32
CA SER A 134 21.84 3.20 15.03
C SER A 134 21.27 2.84 13.65
N LEU A 135 21.54 3.65 12.64
CA LEU A 135 21.04 3.42 11.28
C LEU A 135 21.67 2.17 10.67
N SER A 136 20.83 1.30 10.13
CA SER A 136 21.29 0.10 9.44
C SER A 136 21.95 0.44 8.10
N GLU A 137 22.85 -0.43 7.64
CA GLU A 137 23.46 -0.33 6.32
C GLU A 137 22.40 -0.31 5.20
N ALA A 138 21.32 -1.06 5.36
CA ALA A 138 20.20 -1.07 4.42
C ALA A 138 19.52 0.30 4.30
N GLN A 139 19.17 0.94 5.44
CA GLN A 139 18.59 2.28 5.45
C GLN A 139 19.50 3.31 4.78
N LEU A 140 20.80 3.24 5.08
CA LEU A 140 21.77 4.17 4.50
C LEU A 140 21.89 3.98 2.98
N ASN A 141 21.92 2.73 2.51
CA ASN A 141 21.96 2.42 1.08
C ASN A 141 20.70 2.94 0.35
N ASP A 142 19.53 2.83 0.96
CA ASP A 142 18.28 3.38 0.41
C ASP A 142 18.33 4.91 0.28
N VAL A 143 18.79 5.59 1.34
CA VAL A 143 18.97 7.05 1.36
C VAL A 143 19.94 7.52 0.28
N ILE A 144 21.07 6.82 0.12
CA ILE A 144 22.07 7.13 -0.91
C ILE A 144 21.49 6.90 -2.30
N ALA A 145 20.82 5.76 -2.52
CA ALA A 145 20.24 5.42 -3.81
C ALA A 145 19.21 6.46 -4.24
N LEU A 146 18.28 6.83 -3.35
CA LEU A 146 17.28 7.87 -3.64
C LEU A 146 17.93 9.24 -3.90
N THR A 147 18.97 9.60 -3.15
CA THR A 147 19.74 10.82 -3.40
C THR A 147 20.35 10.81 -4.81
N ASP A 148 20.92 9.69 -5.26
CA ASP A 148 21.48 9.57 -6.61
C ASP A 148 20.43 9.73 -7.69
N HIS A 149 19.22 9.18 -7.49
CA HIS A 149 18.10 9.38 -8.41
C HIS A 149 17.65 10.84 -8.44
N ILE A 150 17.56 11.53 -7.29
CA ILE A 150 17.20 12.96 -7.21
C ILE A 150 18.23 13.83 -7.95
N LEU A 151 19.52 13.51 -7.80
CA LEU A 151 20.61 14.25 -8.42
C LEU A 151 20.84 13.88 -9.89
N GLY A 152 20.13 12.87 -10.42
CA GLY A 152 20.25 12.43 -11.81
C GLY A 152 21.63 11.87 -12.16
N VAL A 153 22.26 11.14 -11.23
CA VAL A 153 23.53 10.44 -11.48
C VAL A 153 23.34 9.44 -12.63
N GLU A 154 24.28 9.37 -13.59
CA GLU A 154 24.13 8.57 -14.83
C GLU A 154 23.86 7.07 -14.57
N GLU A 155 24.53 6.50 -13.56
CA GLU A 155 24.34 5.12 -13.11
C GLU A 155 23.95 5.15 -11.63
N PRO A 156 22.69 5.46 -11.31
CA PRO A 156 22.24 5.53 -9.93
C PRO A 156 22.15 4.12 -9.35
N HIS A 157 22.30 4.01 -8.04
CA HIS A 157 22.11 2.73 -7.35
C HIS A 157 20.68 2.19 -7.59
N VAL A 158 20.56 0.86 -7.65
CA VAL A 158 19.27 0.19 -7.78
C VAL A 158 18.43 0.45 -6.54
N VAL A 159 17.21 0.93 -6.74
CA VAL A 159 16.24 1.15 -5.66
C VAL A 159 15.29 -0.04 -5.63
N SER A 160 15.06 -0.56 -4.43
CA SER A 160 14.06 -1.58 -4.16
C SER A 160 13.00 -1.04 -3.19
N MET A 161 11.81 -1.62 -3.16
CA MET A 161 10.74 -1.16 -2.26
C MET A 161 10.97 -1.69 -0.84
N THR A 162 11.91 -1.08 -0.13
CA THR A 162 12.13 -1.29 1.32
C THR A 162 11.15 -0.45 2.14
N GLU A 163 11.08 -0.66 3.46
CA GLU A 163 10.25 0.17 4.34
C GLU A 163 10.68 1.66 4.33
N THR A 164 11.98 1.91 4.21
CA THR A 164 12.56 3.26 4.05
C THR A 164 12.03 3.92 2.77
N VAL A 165 12.20 3.23 1.64
CA VAL A 165 11.78 3.73 0.32
C VAL A 165 10.27 3.90 0.27
N ARG A 166 9.52 2.97 0.85
CA ARG A 166 8.07 3.06 1.02
C ARG A 166 7.66 4.34 1.74
N THR A 167 8.25 4.62 2.89
CA THR A 167 7.93 5.80 3.70
C THR A 167 8.25 7.07 2.92
N LEU A 168 9.37 7.08 2.21
CA LEU A 168 9.80 8.23 1.40
C LEU A 168 8.92 8.44 0.17
N LEU A 169 8.46 7.38 -0.50
CA LEU A 169 7.61 7.50 -1.70
C LEU A 169 6.18 7.92 -1.41
N LEU A 170 5.66 7.62 -0.22
CA LEU A 170 4.38 8.17 0.23
C LEU A 170 4.47 9.69 0.48
N ASN A 171 5.68 10.20 0.68
CA ASN A 171 5.97 11.58 1.03
C ASN A 171 6.66 12.30 -0.14
N ASP A 172 5.85 12.93 -0.98
CA ASP A 172 6.13 13.46 -2.32
C ASP A 172 7.24 14.54 -2.48
N VAL A 173 8.07 14.80 -1.46
CA VAL A 173 8.98 15.96 -1.34
C VAL A 173 9.95 16.11 -2.51
N TRP A 174 10.50 15.00 -3.00
CA TRP A 174 11.45 14.99 -4.11
C TRP A 174 10.94 14.24 -5.36
N ALA A 175 9.66 13.86 -5.37
CA ALA A 175 9.11 12.95 -6.38
C ALA A 175 9.25 13.46 -7.82
N GLU A 176 9.25 14.77 -8.02
CA GLU A 176 9.46 15.36 -9.35
C GLU A 176 10.88 15.20 -9.90
N PHE A 177 11.86 14.84 -9.06
CA PHE A 177 13.27 14.72 -9.45
C PHE A 177 13.75 13.28 -9.62
N PHE A 178 13.20 12.34 -8.85
CA PHE A 178 13.62 10.94 -8.91
C PHE A 178 12.70 10.07 -9.76
N THR A 179 11.58 10.59 -10.26
CA THR A 179 10.67 9.83 -11.12
C THR A 179 10.90 10.12 -12.61
N THR A 180 10.90 9.07 -13.42
CA THR A 180 10.90 9.18 -14.88
C THR A 180 9.47 8.97 -15.39
N LYS A 181 8.95 9.91 -16.18
CA LYS A 181 7.62 9.74 -16.80
C LYS A 181 7.60 8.47 -17.64
N LEU A 182 6.65 7.60 -17.35
CA LEU A 182 6.40 6.37 -18.08
C LEU A 182 5.40 6.63 -19.20
N THR A 183 5.81 6.32 -20.42
CA THR A 183 5.02 6.52 -21.64
C THR A 183 4.63 5.17 -22.24
N LYS A 184 3.59 5.18 -23.08
CA LYS A 184 3.16 3.97 -23.81
C LYS A 184 4.32 3.29 -24.56
N SER A 185 5.19 4.06 -25.22
CA SER A 185 6.34 3.53 -25.96
C SER A 185 7.37 2.84 -25.05
N GLN A 186 7.53 3.29 -23.81
CA GLN A 186 8.46 2.64 -22.87
C GLN A 186 7.90 1.30 -22.37
N LEU A 187 6.57 1.19 -22.23
CA LEU A 187 5.90 -0.05 -21.86
C LEU A 187 5.95 -1.13 -22.97
N GLU A 188 6.32 -0.78 -24.20
CA GLU A 188 6.57 -1.77 -25.27
C GLU A 188 7.83 -2.61 -24.99
N SER A 189 8.66 -2.15 -24.04
CA SER A 189 9.82 -2.86 -23.54
C SER A 189 9.67 -3.20 -22.07
N LYS A 190 10.36 -4.25 -21.63
CA LYS A 190 10.42 -4.62 -20.22
C LYS A 190 11.10 -3.51 -19.40
N ILE A 191 10.45 -3.10 -18.31
CA ILE A 191 11.04 -2.18 -17.35
C ILE A 191 11.81 -2.99 -16.31
N THR A 192 13.13 -2.78 -16.21
CA THR A 192 14.01 -3.61 -15.37
C THR A 192 14.60 -2.90 -14.16
N GLN A 193 14.42 -1.58 -14.05
CA GLN A 193 14.91 -0.77 -12.93
C GLN A 193 14.31 0.64 -12.93
N GLY A 194 14.53 1.37 -11.84
CA GLY A 194 14.21 2.79 -11.73
C GLY A 194 12.84 3.07 -11.11
N ILE A 195 12.58 4.35 -10.89
CA ILE A 195 11.32 4.85 -10.34
C ILE A 195 10.59 5.60 -11.46
N TRP A 196 9.38 5.14 -11.76
CA TRP A 196 8.60 5.56 -12.91
C TRP A 196 7.32 6.24 -12.48
N LEU A 197 6.86 7.23 -13.25
CA LEU A 197 5.64 7.98 -12.99
C LEU A 197 4.62 7.80 -14.11
N ILE A 198 3.44 7.28 -13.78
CA ILE A 198 2.25 7.34 -14.62
C ILE A 198 1.41 8.53 -14.13
N GLU A 199 1.35 9.58 -14.93
CA GLU A 199 0.63 10.83 -14.60
C GLU A 199 -0.67 11.03 -15.37
N SER A 200 -0.91 10.20 -16.38
CA SER A 200 -2.08 10.20 -17.23
C SER A 200 -2.42 8.78 -17.64
N ASP A 201 -3.68 8.51 -17.95
CA ASP A 201 -4.14 7.19 -18.37
C ASP A 201 -3.33 6.65 -19.57
N ILE A 202 -2.94 5.37 -19.49
CA ILE A 202 -2.22 4.65 -20.55
C ILE A 202 -3.00 3.39 -20.89
N GLU A 203 -3.33 3.23 -22.17
CA GLU A 203 -3.90 2.00 -22.71
C GLU A 203 -2.88 1.24 -23.56
N ILE A 204 -2.71 -0.05 -23.29
CA ILE A 204 -1.75 -0.92 -23.96
C ILE A 204 -2.34 -2.28 -24.32
N GLU A 205 -2.02 -2.75 -25.53
CA GLU A 205 -2.46 -4.06 -26.07
C GLU A 205 -1.29 -5.06 -26.20
N LEU A 206 -0.17 -4.75 -25.57
CA LEU A 206 1.05 -5.54 -25.56
C LEU A 206 1.35 -6.01 -24.15
N ALA A 207 2.13 -7.09 -24.04
CA ALA A 207 2.53 -7.64 -22.76
C ALA A 207 3.30 -6.60 -21.95
N VAL A 208 2.92 -6.45 -20.67
CA VAL A 208 3.56 -5.53 -19.74
C VAL A 208 4.43 -6.33 -18.78
N GLU A 209 5.70 -5.98 -18.69
CA GLU A 209 6.66 -6.62 -17.78
C GLU A 209 7.39 -5.57 -16.95
N PHE A 210 7.20 -5.62 -15.63
CA PHE A 210 7.97 -4.83 -14.66
C PHE A 210 8.80 -5.78 -13.81
N GLU A 211 10.09 -5.46 -13.69
CA GLU A 211 11.04 -6.19 -12.87
C GLU A 211 11.93 -5.19 -12.11
N ASN A 212 12.17 -5.42 -10.82
CA ASN A 212 13.09 -4.63 -9.98
C ASN A 212 12.86 -3.11 -10.09
N SER A 213 11.61 -2.67 -10.22
CA SER A 213 11.27 -1.28 -10.49
C SER A 213 10.14 -0.80 -9.58
N ILE A 214 9.98 0.52 -9.52
CA ILE A 214 8.93 1.17 -8.75
C ILE A 214 8.08 2.00 -9.70
N ILE A 215 6.76 1.79 -9.67
CA ILE A 215 5.80 2.53 -10.49
C ILE A 215 4.89 3.35 -9.59
N ASN A 216 4.96 4.67 -9.72
CA ASN A 216 4.14 5.63 -9.02
C ASN A 216 3.01 6.12 -9.93
N PHE A 217 1.78 6.08 -9.44
CA PHE A 217 0.60 6.59 -10.12
C PHE A 217 0.17 7.90 -9.47
N SER A 218 0.06 8.96 -10.27
CA SER A 218 -0.42 10.26 -9.81
C SER A 218 -1.76 10.61 -10.46
N ASN A 219 -2.50 11.55 -9.86
CA ASN A 219 -3.77 12.07 -10.39
C ASN A 219 -4.81 10.99 -10.69
N ASN A 220 -4.81 9.88 -9.94
CA ASN A 220 -5.67 8.72 -10.20
C ASN A 220 -5.56 8.19 -11.65
N ALA A 221 -4.38 8.36 -12.28
CA ALA A 221 -4.09 7.82 -13.60
C ALA A 221 -4.20 6.29 -13.60
N LYS A 222 -4.56 5.75 -14.76
CA LYS A 222 -4.84 4.31 -14.93
C LYS A 222 -3.90 3.66 -15.92
N LEU A 223 -3.60 2.39 -15.68
CA LEU A 223 -2.98 1.52 -16.67
C LEU A 223 -4.00 0.48 -17.14
N ASP A 224 -4.48 0.66 -18.36
CA ASP A 224 -5.46 -0.20 -19.02
C ASP A 224 -4.73 -1.20 -19.92
N ILE A 225 -4.79 -2.48 -19.56
CA ILE A 225 -4.12 -3.57 -20.27
C ILE A 225 -5.18 -4.40 -20.96
N LYS A 226 -5.10 -4.49 -22.29
CA LYS A 226 -6.12 -5.06 -23.16
C LYS A 226 -5.58 -6.26 -23.96
N ASN A 227 -6.22 -7.41 -23.79
CA ASN A 227 -5.90 -8.67 -24.47
C ASN A 227 -4.42 -9.07 -24.38
N ALA A 228 -3.74 -8.69 -23.30
CA ALA A 228 -2.30 -8.87 -23.14
C ALA A 228 -1.95 -9.34 -21.73
N SER A 229 -0.82 -10.02 -21.55
CA SER A 229 -0.37 -10.47 -20.23
C SER A 229 0.29 -9.35 -19.43
N ILE A 230 0.25 -9.47 -18.10
CA ILE A 230 1.03 -8.62 -17.20
C ILE A 230 1.82 -9.48 -16.22
N ASN A 231 3.13 -9.22 -16.14
CA ASN A 231 4.04 -9.88 -15.21
C ASN A 231 4.77 -8.82 -14.39
N LEU A 232 4.62 -8.91 -13.07
CA LEU A 232 5.29 -8.04 -12.10
C LEU A 232 6.19 -8.91 -11.24
N ASN A 233 7.48 -8.60 -11.17
CA ASN A 233 8.44 -9.32 -10.34
C ASN A 233 9.28 -8.32 -9.53
N ASN A 234 9.35 -8.49 -8.21
CA ASN A 234 10.14 -7.61 -7.33
C ASN A 234 9.83 -6.12 -7.60
N THR A 235 8.54 -5.81 -7.71
CA THR A 235 8.06 -4.50 -8.19
C THR A 235 7.31 -3.78 -7.07
N GLY A 236 7.62 -2.50 -6.89
CA GLY A 236 6.87 -1.62 -6.01
C GLY A 236 5.81 -0.83 -6.77
N LEU A 237 4.59 -0.76 -6.26
CA LEU A 237 3.51 0.03 -6.85
C LEU A 237 2.98 1.04 -5.83
N VAL A 238 2.94 2.32 -6.21
CA VAL A 238 2.42 3.42 -5.39
C VAL A 238 1.15 3.97 -6.02
N LYS A 239 0.06 3.96 -5.25
CA LYS A 239 -1.31 4.34 -5.61
C LYS A 239 -1.82 3.72 -6.92
N PRO A 240 -1.59 2.42 -7.19
CA PRO A 240 -1.90 1.85 -8.49
C PRO A 240 -3.40 1.82 -8.79
N ILE A 241 -3.73 2.05 -10.06
CA ILE A 241 -5.06 1.80 -10.62
C ILE A 241 -4.89 1.10 -11.97
N PHE A 242 -5.22 -0.19 -12.00
CA PHE A 242 -5.13 -1.05 -13.16
C PHE A 242 -6.52 -1.53 -13.59
N ASN A 243 -6.79 -1.48 -14.90
CA ASN A 243 -7.84 -2.29 -15.51
C ASN A 243 -7.20 -3.33 -16.40
N ILE A 244 -7.34 -4.60 -16.02
CA ILE A 244 -6.64 -5.71 -16.64
C ILE A 244 -7.68 -6.60 -17.32
N GLU A 245 -7.63 -6.59 -18.64
CA GLU A 245 -8.32 -7.53 -19.52
C GLU A 245 -7.24 -8.38 -20.18
N ALA A 246 -6.79 -9.42 -19.49
CA ALA A 246 -5.53 -10.11 -19.80
C ALA A 246 -5.72 -11.61 -19.89
N SER A 247 -4.93 -12.29 -20.73
CA SER A 247 -4.92 -13.76 -20.70
C SER A 247 -4.29 -14.30 -19.42
N ASN A 248 -3.13 -13.75 -19.01
CA ASN A 248 -2.38 -14.21 -17.84
C ASN A 248 -1.91 -13.01 -17.00
N VAL A 249 -2.05 -13.12 -15.68
CA VAL A 249 -1.60 -12.13 -14.71
C VAL A 249 -0.73 -12.82 -13.67
N ASN A 250 0.51 -12.37 -13.51
CA ASN A 250 1.43 -12.93 -12.52
C ASN A 250 2.14 -11.84 -11.74
N PHE A 251 1.90 -11.77 -10.43
CA PHE A 251 2.59 -10.87 -9.51
C PHE A 251 3.40 -11.71 -8.53
N ASP A 252 4.72 -11.54 -8.51
CA ASP A 252 5.60 -12.19 -7.54
C ASP A 252 6.48 -11.16 -6.85
N ASN A 253 6.54 -11.24 -5.52
CA ASN A 253 7.27 -10.31 -4.69
C ASN A 253 6.90 -8.83 -5.00
N VAL A 254 5.60 -8.54 -5.07
CA VAL A 254 5.09 -7.20 -5.35
C VAL A 254 4.67 -6.52 -4.06
N MET A 255 5.13 -5.29 -3.85
CA MET A 255 4.70 -4.45 -2.73
C MET A 255 3.82 -3.31 -3.25
N VAL A 256 2.61 -3.21 -2.74
CA VAL A 256 1.60 -2.26 -3.19
C VAL A 256 1.16 -1.36 -2.05
N LEU A 257 1.20 -0.05 -2.30
CA LEU A 257 0.98 0.97 -1.27
C LEU A 257 0.07 2.07 -1.81
N GLY A 258 -0.83 2.59 -0.99
CA GLY A 258 -1.58 3.79 -1.33
C GLY A 258 -2.53 4.25 -0.24
N ASP A 259 -2.64 5.57 -0.08
CA ASP A 259 -3.72 6.22 0.66
C ASP A 259 -4.53 7.06 -0.35
N PHE A 260 -5.81 6.68 -0.50
CA PHE A 260 -6.72 7.28 -1.47
C PHE A 260 -7.77 8.14 -0.76
N ASN A 261 -8.39 9.04 -1.50
CA ASN A 261 -9.58 9.71 -1.01
C ASN A 261 -10.74 8.69 -0.94
N ALA A 262 -11.40 8.58 0.21
CA ALA A 262 -12.51 7.65 0.42
C ALA A 262 -13.67 7.86 -0.56
N ASP A 263 -13.93 9.10 -0.96
CA ASP A 263 -15.04 9.44 -1.85
C ASP A 263 -14.81 8.99 -3.31
N ASP A 264 -13.55 8.76 -3.70
CA ASP A 264 -13.18 8.35 -5.06
C ASP A 264 -13.58 6.90 -5.35
N LYS A 265 -13.82 6.08 -4.30
CA LYS A 265 -14.23 4.67 -4.39
C LYS A 265 -13.30 3.86 -5.31
N VAL A 266 -11.99 4.02 -5.10
CA VAL A 266 -10.97 3.42 -5.94
C VAL A 266 -10.92 1.90 -5.76
N THR A 267 -10.66 1.20 -6.87
CA THR A 267 -10.22 -0.20 -6.87
C THR A 267 -8.88 -0.27 -7.57
N ALA A 268 -7.86 -0.78 -6.89
CA ALA A 268 -6.49 -0.79 -7.40
C ALA A 268 -6.32 -1.74 -8.60
N PHE A 269 -6.99 -2.89 -8.59
CA PHE A 269 -6.92 -3.87 -9.68
C PHE A 269 -8.34 -4.35 -10.04
N THR A 270 -8.79 -3.96 -11.23
CA THR A 270 -10.03 -4.47 -11.82
C THR A 270 -9.71 -5.49 -12.89
N LEU A 271 -10.17 -6.73 -12.71
CA LEU A 271 -9.83 -7.89 -13.51
C LEU A 271 -11.05 -8.38 -14.32
N CYS A 272 -10.84 -8.69 -15.60
CA CYS A 272 -11.85 -9.21 -16.51
C CYS A 272 -11.22 -10.17 -17.52
N HIS A 273 -11.93 -11.23 -17.89
CA HIS A 273 -11.51 -12.23 -18.87
C HIS A 273 -10.11 -12.84 -18.62
N CYS A 274 -9.76 -13.07 -17.35
CA CYS A 274 -8.46 -13.63 -16.98
C CYS A 274 -8.45 -15.16 -16.99
N ASN A 275 -7.62 -15.78 -17.84
CA ASN A 275 -7.48 -17.24 -17.86
C ASN A 275 -6.74 -17.75 -16.63
N GLU A 276 -5.72 -17.01 -16.18
CA GLU A 276 -4.93 -17.31 -14.99
C GLU A 276 -4.53 -16.00 -14.30
N PHE A 277 -4.73 -15.96 -12.98
CA PHE A 277 -4.33 -14.84 -12.13
C PHE A 277 -3.62 -15.38 -10.89
N ASN A 278 -2.34 -15.09 -10.76
CA ASN A 278 -1.49 -15.55 -9.66
C ASN A 278 -0.83 -14.36 -8.97
N VAL A 279 -0.90 -14.33 -7.65
CA VAL A 279 -0.18 -13.39 -6.79
C VAL A 279 0.53 -14.17 -5.71
N ALA A 280 1.85 -14.01 -5.62
CA ALA A 280 2.67 -14.73 -4.67
C ALA A 280 3.62 -13.78 -3.92
N ASN A 281 3.91 -14.11 -2.66
CA ASN A 281 4.94 -13.44 -1.85
C ASN A 281 4.81 -11.91 -1.80
N SER A 282 3.58 -11.41 -1.85
CA SER A 282 3.30 -9.99 -2.08
C SER A 282 2.68 -9.33 -0.85
N SER A 283 2.71 -8.00 -0.80
CA SER A 283 2.06 -7.23 0.26
C SER A 283 1.26 -6.06 -0.30
N PHE A 284 0.09 -5.81 0.29
CA PHE A 284 -0.83 -4.76 -0.12
C PHE A 284 -1.26 -3.96 1.10
N GLU A 285 -1.05 -2.64 1.03
CA GLU A 285 -1.58 -1.67 1.98
C GLU A 285 -2.25 -0.52 1.23
N LEU A 286 -3.57 -0.63 1.06
CA LEU A 286 -4.38 0.23 0.19
C LEU A 286 -5.52 0.87 0.99
N LYS A 287 -5.18 1.90 1.77
CA LYS A 287 -6.13 2.62 2.60
C LYS A 287 -7.14 3.36 1.72
N ASN A 288 -8.42 3.25 2.07
CA ASN A 288 -9.55 3.83 1.34
C ASN A 288 -9.71 3.34 -0.11
N ALA A 289 -9.10 2.21 -0.50
CA ALA A 289 -9.27 1.61 -1.81
C ALA A 289 -9.41 0.10 -1.73
N ARG A 290 -10.29 -0.49 -2.54
CA ARG A 290 -10.36 -1.96 -2.67
C ARG A 290 -9.14 -2.46 -3.43
N CYS A 291 -8.53 -3.57 -3.01
CA CYS A 291 -7.41 -4.15 -3.76
C CYS A 291 -7.88 -4.73 -5.10
N PHE A 292 -8.75 -5.74 -5.08
CA PHE A 292 -9.11 -6.54 -6.24
C PHE A 292 -10.62 -6.60 -6.48
N LYS A 293 -11.03 -6.36 -7.73
CA LYS A 293 -12.38 -6.68 -8.22
C LYS A 293 -12.29 -7.61 -9.41
N PHE A 294 -12.92 -8.76 -9.30
CA PHE A 294 -13.09 -9.72 -10.38
C PHE A 294 -14.47 -9.55 -11.00
N LYS A 295 -14.52 -9.28 -12.31
CA LYS A 295 -15.79 -9.06 -13.03
C LYS A 295 -16.39 -10.35 -13.58
N ASP A 296 -15.57 -11.36 -13.84
CA ASP A 296 -16.03 -12.62 -14.44
C ASP A 296 -16.95 -13.40 -13.49
N GLU A 297 -17.86 -14.20 -14.05
CA GLU A 297 -18.72 -15.09 -13.26
C GLU A 297 -17.91 -16.17 -12.53
N GLU A 298 -16.83 -16.65 -13.17
CA GLU A 298 -15.89 -17.61 -12.61
C GLU A 298 -14.46 -17.13 -12.90
N SER A 299 -13.70 -16.87 -11.85
CA SER A 299 -12.33 -16.40 -11.95
C SER A 299 -11.35 -17.46 -11.45
N LYS A 300 -10.21 -17.62 -12.12
CA LYS A 300 -9.13 -18.53 -11.69
C LYS A 300 -8.03 -17.74 -10.99
N GLY A 301 -8.39 -17.11 -9.87
CA GLY A 301 -7.47 -16.33 -9.06
C GLY A 301 -6.84 -17.15 -7.94
N LEU A 302 -5.53 -17.06 -7.78
CA LEU A 302 -4.77 -17.66 -6.69
C LEU A 302 -3.87 -16.61 -6.04
N PHE A 303 -4.03 -16.49 -4.72
CA PHE A 303 -3.14 -15.70 -3.87
C PHE A 303 -2.38 -16.65 -2.94
N GLU A 304 -1.05 -16.55 -2.92
CA GLU A 304 -0.18 -17.38 -2.08
C GLU A 304 0.77 -16.51 -1.25
N ALA A 305 0.91 -16.83 0.05
CA ALA A 305 1.86 -16.18 0.94
C ALA A 305 1.81 -14.63 0.84
N THR A 306 0.60 -14.08 0.84
CA THR A 306 0.34 -12.66 0.56
C THR A 306 -0.32 -11.99 1.75
N THR A 307 0.13 -10.79 2.09
CA THR A 307 -0.40 -10.00 3.20
C THR A 307 -1.22 -8.82 2.70
N PHE A 308 -2.39 -8.61 3.30
CA PHE A 308 -3.26 -7.47 3.07
C PHE A 308 -3.49 -6.76 4.39
N LYS A 309 -3.11 -5.48 4.46
CA LYS A 309 -3.22 -4.66 5.67
C LYS A 309 -3.95 -3.37 5.35
N ASN A 310 -4.85 -2.90 6.21
CA ASN A 310 -5.53 -1.60 6.05
C ASN A 310 -6.15 -1.39 4.66
N CYS A 311 -6.63 -2.46 4.04
CA CYS A 311 -7.16 -2.43 2.69
C CYS A 311 -8.67 -2.17 2.69
N GLY A 312 -9.14 -1.42 1.71
CA GLY A 312 -10.56 -1.32 1.40
C GLY A 312 -11.17 0.07 1.62
N ASN A 313 -12.47 0.16 1.38
CA ASN A 313 -13.21 1.41 1.34
C ASN A 313 -14.64 1.18 1.85
N GLU A 314 -15.13 2.05 2.73
CA GLU A 314 -16.44 1.91 3.38
C GLU A 314 -17.64 1.91 2.41
N TYR A 315 -17.48 2.36 1.18
CA TYR A 315 -18.52 2.39 0.14
C TYR A 315 -18.45 1.22 -0.85
N LEU A 316 -17.43 0.36 -0.76
CA LEU A 316 -17.22 -0.78 -1.65
C LEU A 316 -17.36 -2.11 -0.92
N ASN A 317 -17.86 -3.13 -1.60
CA ASN A 317 -17.91 -4.49 -1.05
C ASN A 317 -16.54 -5.18 -1.25
N GLY A 318 -16.08 -5.89 -0.23
CA GLY A 318 -14.80 -6.61 -0.20
C GLY A 318 -13.61 -5.65 -0.17
N GLY A 319 -12.98 -5.43 0.99
CA GLY A 319 -11.84 -4.50 1.07
C GLY A 319 -10.62 -5.02 0.32
N VAL A 320 -10.36 -6.32 0.40
CA VAL A 320 -9.32 -6.98 -0.39
C VAL A 320 -9.87 -7.51 -1.69
N ALA A 321 -10.92 -8.32 -1.66
CA ALA A 321 -11.44 -8.98 -2.85
C ALA A 321 -12.96 -8.94 -2.94
N SER A 322 -13.45 -8.60 -4.14
CA SER A 322 -14.84 -8.75 -4.53
C SER A 322 -14.92 -9.64 -5.77
N TYR A 323 -15.58 -10.80 -5.66
CA TYR A 323 -15.66 -11.77 -6.75
C TYR A 323 -16.95 -12.60 -6.73
N ASN A 324 -17.26 -13.23 -7.86
CA ASN A 324 -18.37 -14.17 -7.96
C ASN A 324 -17.99 -15.54 -7.42
N ARG A 325 -17.14 -16.31 -8.11
CA ARG A 325 -16.61 -17.60 -7.62
C ARG A 325 -15.22 -17.89 -8.18
N GLY A 326 -14.51 -18.85 -7.57
CA GLY A 326 -13.29 -19.45 -8.13
C GLY A 326 -11.96 -18.86 -7.64
N VAL A 327 -11.97 -17.74 -6.91
CA VAL A 327 -10.77 -17.16 -6.30
C VAL A 327 -10.36 -17.96 -5.06
N LYS A 328 -9.05 -18.18 -4.88
CA LYS A 328 -8.45 -18.94 -3.77
C LYS A 328 -7.33 -18.15 -3.09
N PHE A 329 -7.19 -18.38 -1.79
CA PHE A 329 -6.17 -17.78 -0.93
C PHE A 329 -5.50 -18.88 -0.11
N ASN A 330 -4.17 -18.92 -0.17
CA ASN A 330 -3.34 -19.90 0.49
C ASN A 330 -2.25 -19.21 1.31
N SER A 331 -2.26 -19.42 2.62
CA SER A 331 -1.29 -18.83 3.53
C SER A 331 -1.27 -17.30 3.47
N CYS A 332 -2.45 -16.69 3.30
CA CYS A 332 -2.61 -15.23 3.25
C CYS A 332 -3.00 -14.67 4.63
N GLU A 333 -2.58 -13.43 4.90
CA GLU A 333 -2.97 -12.69 6.10
C GLU A 333 -3.77 -11.44 5.72
N PHE A 334 -4.86 -11.21 6.43
CA PHE A 334 -5.77 -10.08 6.24
C PHE A 334 -5.92 -9.37 7.59
N THR A 335 -5.51 -8.12 7.68
CA THR A 335 -5.53 -7.33 8.92
C THR A 335 -6.13 -5.96 8.66
N GLU A 336 -6.98 -5.49 9.58
CA GLU A 336 -7.49 -4.11 9.58
C GLU A 336 -8.22 -3.71 8.27
N CYS A 337 -8.79 -4.67 7.55
CA CYS A 337 -9.43 -4.42 6.26
C CYS A 337 -10.89 -3.97 6.42
N ILE A 338 -11.31 -3.00 5.61
CA ILE A 338 -12.63 -2.37 5.71
C ILE A 338 -13.44 -2.44 4.41
N ALA A 339 -14.76 -2.52 4.53
CA ALA A 339 -15.66 -2.52 3.39
C ALA A 339 -17.05 -2.02 3.78
N ASN A 340 -17.90 -1.71 2.81
CA ASN A 340 -19.35 -1.67 3.02
C ASN A 340 -19.84 -3.03 3.54
N ILE A 341 -19.49 -4.12 2.83
CA ILE A 341 -19.82 -5.50 3.18
C ILE A 341 -18.60 -6.40 2.94
N GLY A 342 -18.27 -7.23 3.92
CA GLY A 342 -17.14 -8.16 3.90
C GLY A 342 -15.81 -7.42 3.98
N GLY A 343 -15.40 -7.00 5.18
CA GLY A 343 -14.23 -6.15 5.41
C GLY A 343 -12.99 -6.59 4.64
N ALA A 344 -12.66 -7.88 4.67
CA ALA A 344 -11.64 -8.47 3.80
C ALA A 344 -12.25 -8.96 2.48
N ILE A 345 -13.25 -9.85 2.54
CA ILE A 345 -13.73 -10.59 1.37
C ILE A 345 -15.25 -10.45 1.22
N TYR A 346 -15.66 -10.10 0.00
CA TYR A 346 -17.02 -10.27 -0.48
C TYR A 346 -17.03 -11.29 -1.63
N ALA A 347 -17.74 -12.40 -1.43
CA ALA A 347 -17.90 -13.44 -2.42
C ALA A 347 -19.38 -13.71 -2.71
N PHE A 348 -19.74 -13.92 -3.97
CA PHE A 348 -21.05 -14.52 -4.28
C PHE A 348 -21.07 -16.01 -3.92
N SER A 349 -19.98 -16.73 -4.21
CA SER A 349 -19.83 -18.15 -3.88
C SER A 349 -18.41 -18.49 -3.48
N MET A 350 -18.25 -18.92 -2.24
CA MET A 350 -17.00 -19.50 -1.74
C MET A 350 -17.01 -21.01 -1.96
N LEU A 351 -16.21 -21.48 -2.91
CA LEU A 351 -16.07 -22.89 -3.27
C LEU A 351 -15.16 -23.62 -2.27
N GLU A 352 -15.07 -24.95 -2.40
CA GLU A 352 -14.13 -25.75 -1.62
C GLU A 352 -12.69 -25.23 -1.77
N ASN A 353 -11.95 -25.21 -0.66
CA ASN A 353 -10.55 -24.77 -0.60
C ASN A 353 -10.34 -23.31 -1.06
N THR A 354 -11.33 -22.43 -0.81
CA THR A 354 -11.20 -21.00 -1.05
C THR A 354 -10.17 -20.37 -0.10
N LEU A 355 -10.22 -20.68 1.20
CA LEU A 355 -9.24 -20.21 2.19
C LEU A 355 -8.50 -21.39 2.80
N ILE A 356 -7.19 -21.44 2.61
CA ILE A 356 -6.31 -22.47 3.19
C ILE A 356 -5.22 -21.77 4.00
N LYS A 357 -5.05 -22.13 5.27
CA LYS A 357 -3.99 -21.61 6.14
C LYS A 357 -3.96 -20.07 6.24
N CYS A 358 -5.11 -19.42 6.08
CA CYS A 358 -5.20 -17.97 6.10
C CYS A 358 -5.40 -17.46 7.53
N LYS A 359 -5.03 -16.20 7.78
CA LYS A 359 -5.36 -15.47 9.00
C LYS A 359 -6.21 -14.25 8.63
N ILE A 360 -7.39 -14.10 9.23
CA ILE A 360 -8.24 -12.91 9.05
C ILE A 360 -8.52 -12.31 10.42
N ASP A 361 -8.09 -11.07 10.63
CA ASP A 361 -8.08 -10.41 11.93
C ASP A 361 -8.47 -8.94 11.78
N ASP A 362 -9.22 -8.39 12.74
CA ASP A 362 -9.64 -6.99 12.76
C ASP A 362 -10.21 -6.44 11.43
N CYS A 363 -10.96 -7.26 10.69
CA CYS A 363 -11.60 -6.85 9.44
C CYS A 363 -13.08 -6.54 9.67
N TYR A 364 -13.58 -5.42 9.15
CA TYR A 364 -14.90 -4.90 9.52
C TYR A 364 -15.73 -4.38 8.34
N SER A 365 -17.05 -4.56 8.45
CA SER A 365 -18.04 -3.96 7.53
C SER A 365 -18.70 -2.73 8.16
N PHE A 366 -18.95 -1.71 7.34
CA PHE A 366 -19.65 -0.49 7.74
C PHE A 366 -21.17 -0.57 7.62
N ASN A 367 -21.70 -1.52 6.83
CA ASN A 367 -23.14 -1.70 6.67
C ASN A 367 -23.81 -2.01 8.01
N GLU A 368 -24.86 -1.26 8.37
CA GLU A 368 -25.51 -1.36 9.68
C GLU A 368 -26.05 -2.75 10.01
N ASN A 369 -26.52 -3.50 9.01
CA ASN A 369 -27.06 -4.84 9.20
C ASN A 369 -25.96 -5.91 9.27
N LYS A 370 -24.74 -5.58 8.82
CA LYS A 370 -23.62 -6.52 8.69
C LYS A 370 -22.38 -6.02 9.43
N LYS A 371 -22.56 -5.17 10.44
CA LYS A 371 -21.44 -4.58 11.21
C LYS A 371 -20.46 -5.64 11.65
N GLU A 372 -19.19 -5.26 11.58
CA GLU A 372 -18.05 -6.06 12.01
C GLU A 372 -17.80 -7.35 11.20
N CYS A 373 -18.50 -7.55 10.08
CA CYS A 373 -18.26 -8.66 9.18
C CYS A 373 -16.95 -8.48 8.41
N GLY A 374 -15.98 -9.36 8.61
CA GLY A 374 -14.76 -9.42 7.80
C GLY A 374 -14.89 -10.30 6.57
N LEU A 375 -15.81 -11.27 6.59
CA LEU A 375 -16.04 -12.19 5.47
C LEU A 375 -17.53 -12.36 5.19
N TYR A 376 -17.93 -12.06 3.96
CA TYR A 376 -19.29 -12.22 3.47
C TYR A 376 -19.35 -13.19 2.29
N SER A 377 -20.28 -14.14 2.35
CA SER A 377 -20.58 -15.02 1.22
C SER A 377 -22.08 -15.24 1.01
N GLU A 378 -22.57 -15.10 -0.22
CA GLU A 378 -23.97 -15.48 -0.51
C GLU A 378 -24.15 -17.00 -0.51
N THR A 379 -23.23 -17.75 -1.11
CA THR A 379 -23.24 -19.23 -1.06
C THR A 379 -21.92 -19.73 -0.51
N PHE A 380 -21.97 -20.58 0.51
CA PHE A 380 -20.79 -21.10 1.19
C PHE A 380 -20.75 -22.63 1.05
N TYR A 381 -19.76 -23.14 0.32
CA TYR A 381 -19.62 -24.58 0.09
C TYR A 381 -18.86 -25.25 1.24
N SER A 382 -19.19 -26.52 1.47
CA SER A 382 -18.44 -27.40 2.36
C SER A 382 -16.95 -27.37 2.02
N GLY A 383 -16.11 -27.23 3.05
CA GLY A 383 -14.66 -27.18 2.91
C GLY A 383 -14.11 -25.89 2.31
N ALA A 384 -14.92 -24.82 2.21
CA ALA A 384 -14.43 -23.54 1.71
C ALA A 384 -13.30 -22.94 2.55
N VAL A 385 -13.26 -23.25 3.85
CA VAL A 385 -12.21 -22.80 4.77
C VAL A 385 -11.53 -24.00 5.44
N LYS A 386 -10.19 -24.00 5.41
CA LYS A 386 -9.37 -25.08 5.95
C LYS A 386 -8.15 -24.53 6.66
N SER A 387 -7.88 -25.06 7.87
CA SER A 387 -6.66 -24.76 8.63
C SER A 387 -6.37 -23.28 8.83
N SER A 388 -7.41 -22.44 8.84
CA SER A 388 -7.29 -20.96 8.93
C SER A 388 -7.59 -20.48 10.36
N ASP A 389 -7.11 -19.29 10.71
CA ASP A 389 -7.46 -18.57 11.94
C ASP A 389 -8.31 -17.35 11.58
N ILE A 390 -9.58 -17.34 12.00
CA ILE A 390 -10.52 -16.25 11.67
C ILE A 390 -11.03 -15.63 12.97
N ALA A 391 -10.57 -14.42 13.23
CA ALA A 391 -10.87 -13.61 14.42
C ALA A 391 -11.82 -12.44 14.11
N THR A 392 -12.65 -12.58 13.07
CA THR A 392 -13.68 -11.60 12.67
C THR A 392 -15.01 -12.29 12.43
N LYS A 393 -16.10 -11.53 12.38
CA LYS A 393 -17.43 -12.05 12.08
C LYS A 393 -17.55 -12.51 10.63
N ILE A 394 -18.17 -13.67 10.45
CA ILE A 394 -18.52 -14.25 9.15
C ILE A 394 -20.04 -14.16 8.96
N VAL A 395 -20.48 -13.70 7.79
CA VAL A 395 -21.91 -13.67 7.42
C VAL A 395 -22.12 -14.53 6.18
N ILE A 396 -23.02 -15.50 6.29
CA ILE A 396 -23.34 -16.47 5.23
C ILE A 396 -24.84 -16.43 4.94
N TYR A 397 -25.21 -16.27 3.66
CA TYR A 397 -26.62 -16.32 3.27
C TYR A 397 -27.12 -17.76 3.07
N ASN A 398 -26.43 -18.56 2.25
CA ASN A 398 -26.77 -19.95 1.92
C ASN A 398 -25.57 -20.88 2.13
N ILE A 399 -25.85 -22.13 2.53
CA ILE A 399 -24.86 -23.18 2.76
C ILE A 399 -25.12 -24.37 1.86
N CYS A 400 -24.07 -24.89 1.23
CA CYS A 400 -24.09 -26.08 0.38
C CYS A 400 -23.11 -27.16 0.90
N GLY A 401 -23.63 -28.29 1.41
CA GLY A 401 -22.86 -29.51 1.74
C GLY A 401 -22.39 -29.66 3.18
N ASP A 402 -22.03 -30.90 3.57
CA ASP A 402 -22.11 -31.43 4.96
C ASP A 402 -21.04 -31.00 5.98
N ASN A 403 -19.90 -30.43 5.55
CA ASN A 403 -18.77 -30.08 6.43
C ASN A 403 -18.26 -28.66 6.15
N LEU A 404 -18.67 -27.68 6.96
CA LEU A 404 -18.32 -26.28 6.73
C LEU A 404 -16.85 -25.94 7.03
N LEU A 405 -16.29 -26.52 8.10
CA LEU A 405 -15.01 -26.10 8.68
C LEU A 405 -14.15 -27.32 9.00
N ASN A 406 -13.02 -27.47 8.32
CA ASN A 406 -12.05 -28.53 8.60
C ASN A 406 -10.82 -27.93 9.29
N ASN A 407 -10.56 -28.34 10.54
CA ASN A 407 -9.40 -27.93 11.34
C ASN A 407 -9.16 -26.41 11.39
N THR A 408 -10.23 -25.61 11.38
CA THR A 408 -10.16 -24.13 11.36
C THR A 408 -10.41 -23.60 12.76
N LYS A 409 -9.58 -22.67 13.22
CA LYS A 409 -9.76 -21.98 14.49
C LYS A 409 -10.62 -20.75 14.27
N PHE A 410 -11.63 -20.57 15.11
CA PHE A 410 -12.59 -19.48 14.99
C PHE A 410 -12.78 -18.81 16.34
N SER A 411 -12.58 -17.49 16.38
CA SER A 411 -12.82 -16.68 17.59
C SER A 411 -13.80 -15.53 17.37
N GLY A 412 -14.27 -15.31 16.12
CA GLY A 412 -15.33 -14.34 15.80
C GLY A 412 -16.75 -14.86 16.05
N ASP A 413 -17.75 -14.17 15.46
CA ASP A 413 -19.16 -14.59 15.40
C ASP A 413 -19.50 -15.17 14.01
N ILE A 414 -20.29 -16.25 13.92
CA ILE A 414 -20.86 -16.71 12.63
C ILE A 414 -22.36 -16.37 12.61
N GLU A 415 -22.80 -15.65 11.58
CA GLU A 415 -24.19 -15.30 11.34
C GLU A 415 -24.72 -15.92 10.04
N PHE A 416 -25.95 -16.45 10.10
CA PHE A 416 -26.66 -17.05 8.97
C PHE A 416 -27.92 -16.24 8.65
N GLU A 417 -28.06 -15.77 7.40
CA GLU A 417 -29.14 -14.84 7.00
C GLU A 417 -30.36 -15.52 6.36
N SER A 418 -30.28 -16.77 5.91
CA SER A 418 -31.43 -17.46 5.29
C SER A 418 -31.92 -18.71 6.05
N ASN A 419 -33.20 -19.02 5.88
CA ASN A 419 -33.85 -20.25 6.38
C ASN A 419 -33.66 -21.46 5.44
N GLU A 420 -33.06 -21.27 4.26
CA GLU A 420 -32.84 -22.34 3.29
C GLU A 420 -31.52 -23.07 3.57
N VAL A 421 -31.52 -23.84 4.65
CA VAL A 421 -30.51 -24.88 4.83
C VAL A 421 -30.91 -26.04 3.92
N SER A 422 -30.28 -26.13 2.75
CA SER A 422 -30.54 -27.22 1.80
C SER A 422 -30.32 -28.59 2.46
N PHE A 423 -31.25 -29.53 2.28
CA PHE A 423 -31.35 -30.78 3.05
C PHE A 423 -30.11 -31.69 2.90
N GLY A 424 -29.28 -31.77 3.95
CA GLY A 424 -28.18 -32.75 4.06
C GLY A 424 -27.64 -33.02 5.47
N PHE A 425 -28.13 -32.35 6.52
CA PHE A 425 -27.30 -32.11 7.70
C PHE A 425 -27.60 -32.96 8.94
N ARG A 426 -26.79 -34.00 9.18
CA ARG A 426 -26.67 -34.65 10.50
C ARG A 426 -25.37 -34.34 11.26
N HIS A 427 -24.31 -33.86 10.59
CA HIS A 427 -22.97 -33.73 11.19
C HIS A 427 -22.47 -32.30 11.44
N ILE A 428 -23.16 -31.27 10.91
CA ILE A 428 -22.81 -29.84 11.13
C ILE A 428 -22.72 -29.49 12.63
N TYR A 429 -23.57 -30.10 13.44
CA TYR A 429 -23.79 -29.64 14.80
C TYR A 429 -22.69 -30.04 15.77
N SER A 430 -21.96 -31.15 15.57
CA SER A 430 -20.97 -31.60 16.57
C SER A 430 -19.67 -30.79 16.59
N ALA A 431 -19.28 -30.16 15.47
CA ALA A 431 -18.07 -29.33 15.42
C ALA A 431 -18.32 -27.85 15.77
N LEU A 432 -19.58 -27.38 15.66
CA LEU A 432 -19.98 -26.00 15.93
C LEU A 432 -20.41 -25.75 17.38
N PHE A 433 -20.66 -26.79 18.18
CA PHE A 433 -21.18 -26.67 19.55
C PHE A 433 -20.10 -26.55 20.65
N ASP A 434 -18.82 -26.51 20.31
CA ASP A 434 -17.74 -26.25 21.29
C ASP A 434 -17.41 -24.74 21.47
N THR A 435 -18.13 -23.82 20.81
CA THR A 435 -17.93 -22.37 20.95
C THR A 435 -19.23 -21.63 21.33
N GLU A 436 -19.19 -20.83 22.39
CA GLU A 436 -20.33 -20.04 22.91
C GLU A 436 -20.78 -18.88 21.99
N THR A 437 -20.18 -18.72 20.80
CA THR A 437 -20.22 -17.49 19.97
C THR A 437 -21.22 -17.47 18.79
N ILE A 438 -22.18 -18.39 18.72
CA ILE A 438 -23.17 -18.40 17.61
C ILE A 438 -24.45 -17.63 17.97
N LYS A 439 -24.71 -16.50 17.31
CA LYS A 439 -25.99 -15.74 17.46
C LYS A 439 -27.11 -16.37 16.63
N LYS A 440 -28.21 -16.73 17.31
CA LYS A 440 -29.33 -17.58 16.83
C LYS A 440 -30.49 -16.82 16.13
N SER A 441 -30.26 -15.96 15.15
CA SER A 441 -31.38 -15.40 14.37
C SER A 441 -31.64 -16.23 13.11
N GLY A 442 -32.35 -17.36 13.26
CA GLY A 442 -32.80 -18.21 12.13
C GLY A 442 -32.82 -19.71 12.43
N ILE A 443 -31.97 -20.16 13.34
CA ILE A 443 -31.78 -21.57 13.70
C ILE A 443 -33.04 -22.21 14.33
N ASP A 444 -33.84 -21.44 15.06
CA ASP A 444 -35.04 -21.98 15.74
C ASP A 444 -36.15 -22.40 14.77
N SER A 445 -36.23 -21.80 13.57
CA SER A 445 -37.22 -22.20 12.56
C SER A 445 -36.83 -23.56 11.95
N VAL A 446 -35.54 -23.74 11.64
CA VAL A 446 -34.97 -24.97 11.07
C VAL A 446 -34.92 -26.08 12.12
N CYS A 447 -34.56 -25.78 13.37
CA CYS A 447 -34.60 -26.74 14.48
C CYS A 447 -36.01 -27.22 14.79
N ASN A 448 -37.01 -26.32 14.78
CA ASN A 448 -38.41 -26.70 14.99
C ASN A 448 -38.98 -27.50 13.81
N PHE A 449 -38.53 -27.19 12.58
CA PHE A 449 -38.87 -27.96 11.39
C PHE A 449 -38.22 -29.35 11.43
N MET A 450 -36.93 -29.47 11.78
CA MET A 450 -36.22 -30.74 11.94
C MET A 450 -36.82 -31.61 13.06
N LYS A 451 -37.22 -31.01 14.20
CA LYS A 451 -37.98 -31.71 15.25
C LYS A 451 -39.35 -32.19 14.78
N LYS A 452 -40.02 -31.44 13.89
CA LYS A 452 -41.28 -31.88 13.25
C LYS A 452 -41.05 -33.04 12.28
N VAL A 453 -39.99 -32.99 11.47
CA VAL A 453 -39.65 -34.04 10.50
C VAL A 453 -39.15 -35.31 11.19
N SER A 454 -38.39 -35.21 12.29
CA SER A 454 -37.97 -36.37 13.09
C SER A 454 -39.13 -37.08 13.80
N ASN A 455 -40.26 -36.39 13.97
CA ASN A 455 -41.48 -36.96 14.54
C ASN A 455 -42.43 -37.57 13.48
N ILE A 456 -42.11 -37.46 12.19
CA ILE A 456 -42.83 -38.18 11.13
C ILE A 456 -42.33 -39.63 11.16
N ARG A 457 -43.22 -40.54 11.57
CA ARG A 457 -42.96 -41.98 11.66
C ARG A 457 -42.38 -42.51 10.35
N ARG A 458 -41.33 -43.32 10.48
CA ARG A 458 -40.80 -44.23 9.45
C ARG A 458 -41.98 -44.88 8.73
N TRP A 459 -42.09 -44.67 7.42
CA TRP A 459 -42.78 -45.62 6.57
C TRP A 459 -41.91 -46.88 6.58
N SER A 460 -42.40 -47.93 7.23
CA SER A 460 -41.87 -49.28 7.05
C SER A 460 -42.25 -49.73 5.64
N ASN A 461 -41.26 -50.13 4.86
CA ASN A 461 -41.47 -50.79 3.58
C ASN A 461 -42.22 -52.11 3.81
N ASP A 462 -43.43 -52.21 3.28
CA ASP A 462 -43.96 -53.42 2.63
C ASP A 462 -44.06 -53.11 1.13
#